data_AF-A0A3N5WHW2-F1
#
_entry.id   AF-A0A3N5WHW2-F1
#
_cell.length_a   1.000
_cell.length_b   1.000
_cell.length_c   1.000
_cell.angle_alpha   90.00
_cell.angle_beta   90.00
_cell.angle_gamma   90.00
#
_symmetry.space_group_name_H-M   'P 1'
#
loop_
_entity.id
_entity.type
_entity.pdbx_description
1 polymer ?
#
loop_
_entity_poly.entity_id
_entity_poly.type
_entity_poly.pdbx_seq_one_letter_code
_entity_poly.pdbx_strand_id
1 'polypeptide(L)'
;MQNVRPKSNKASTANLGFEAKLWAAADALRNNMDAAEYKHVVLGLIFLKYISDAFEAKHAELVSQQGQGADPEDPDEYRAENIFWVPKEA
;
A
#
# COMPACT_ATOMS: atom_id res chain seq x y z
N MET A 1 8.07 53.96 5.60
CA MET A 1 8.40 52.56 5.96
C MET A 1 7.22 51.97 6.71
N GLN A 2 6.58 50.93 6.16
CA GLN A 2 5.91 49.85 6.90
C GLN A 2 5.46 48.79 5.86
N ASN A 3 6.25 47.72 5.74
CA ASN A 3 6.00 46.57 4.88
C ASN A 3 4.82 45.74 5.45
N VAL A 4 3.74 45.61 4.69
CA VAL A 4 2.67 44.65 5.01
C VAL A 4 3.06 43.29 4.41
N ARG A 5 3.41 42.32 5.25
CA ARG A 5 3.65 40.93 4.83
C ARG A 5 2.30 40.26 4.56
N PRO A 6 2.10 39.55 3.42
CA PRO A 6 0.92 38.70 3.27
C PRO A 6 1.05 37.50 4.21
N LYS A 7 0.05 37.30 5.09
CA LYS A 7 -0.07 36.06 5.88
C LYS A 7 -0.41 34.93 4.92
N SER A 8 0.52 33.99 4.74
CA SER A 8 0.29 32.72 4.05
C SER A 8 -0.80 31.93 4.78
N ASN A 9 -2.00 31.88 4.22
CA ASN A 9 -3.02 30.91 4.63
C ASN A 9 -2.52 29.51 4.25
N LYS A 10 -2.02 28.77 5.25
CA LYS A 10 -1.87 27.30 5.12
C LYS A 10 -3.27 26.74 4.92
N ALA A 11 -3.60 26.39 3.68
CA ALA A 11 -4.78 25.60 3.36
C ALA A 11 -4.68 24.27 4.12
N SER A 12 -5.42 24.18 5.21
CA SER A 12 -5.63 22.97 5.98
C SER A 12 -6.43 21.98 5.14
N THR A 13 -5.74 21.10 4.42
CA THR A 13 -6.28 19.94 3.69
C THR A 13 -6.80 18.83 4.62
N ALA A 14 -7.28 19.18 5.81
CA ALA A 14 -7.53 18.23 6.91
C ALA A 14 -9.01 18.11 7.32
N ASN A 15 -9.96 18.65 6.55
CA ASN A 15 -11.40 18.55 6.85
C ASN A 15 -12.23 18.50 5.57
N LEU A 16 -11.94 17.56 4.66
CA LEU A 16 -12.62 17.50 3.36
C LEU A 16 -13.96 16.73 3.39
N GLY A 17 -14.49 16.35 4.56
CA GLY A 17 -15.84 15.77 4.67
C GLY A 17 -16.00 14.38 4.03
N PHE A 18 -14.91 13.80 3.51
CA PHE A 18 -14.89 12.43 2.98
C PHE A 18 -14.55 11.39 4.04
N GLU A 19 -14.05 11.78 5.22
CA GLU A 19 -13.73 10.84 6.30
C GLU A 19 -14.98 10.10 6.77
N ALA A 20 -16.11 10.79 6.92
CA ALA A 20 -17.39 10.16 7.26
C ALA A 20 -17.84 9.17 6.18
N LYS A 21 -17.57 9.48 4.91
CA LYS A 21 -17.91 8.60 3.78
C LYS A 21 -16.99 7.38 3.71
N LEU A 22 -15.70 7.55 3.97
CA LEU A 22 -14.73 6.46 4.07
C LEU A 22 -15.02 5.57 5.28
N TRP A 23 -15.39 6.17 6.41
CA TRP A 23 -15.76 5.45 7.62
C TRP A 23 -17.06 4.66 7.42
N ALA A 24 -18.08 5.26 6.79
CA ALA A 24 -19.33 4.56 6.45
C ALA A 24 -19.12 3.44 5.41
N ALA A 25 -18.24 3.65 4.42
CA ALA A 25 -17.88 2.60 3.47
C ALA A 25 -17.16 1.43 4.16
N ALA A 26 -16.23 1.74 5.08
CA ALA A 26 -15.54 0.74 5.89
C ALA A 26 -16.50 0.00 6.84
N ASP A 27 -17.44 0.70 7.47
CA ASP A 27 -18.46 0.12 8.35
C ASP A 27 -19.43 -0.79 7.59
N ALA A 28 -19.86 -0.37 6.38
CA ALA A 28 -20.70 -1.19 5.50
C ALA A 28 -19.98 -2.46 5.02
N LEU A 29 -18.66 -2.40 4.77
CA LEU A 29 -17.84 -3.55 4.40
C LEU A 29 -17.55 -4.50 5.57
N ARG A 30 -17.55 -3.99 6.81
CA ARG A 30 -17.21 -4.76 8.02
C ARG A 30 -18.25 -5.84 8.33
N ASN A 31 -19.53 -5.64 7.94
CA ASN A 31 -20.68 -6.43 8.38
C ASN A 31 -20.64 -6.74 9.91
N ASN A 32 -21.49 -7.61 10.43
CA ASN A 32 -21.65 -7.84 11.88
C ASN A 32 -20.49 -8.64 12.54
N MET A 33 -19.24 -8.34 12.18
CA MET A 33 -18.06 -9.13 12.55
C MET A 33 -17.49 -8.64 13.88
N ASP A 34 -17.39 -9.52 14.88
CA ASP A 34 -16.88 -9.14 16.20
C ASP A 34 -15.43 -8.61 16.10
N ALA A 35 -15.01 -7.75 17.01
CA ALA A 35 -13.64 -7.19 17.00
C ALA A 35 -12.57 -8.30 17.06
N ALA A 36 -12.89 -9.44 17.69
CA ALA A 36 -12.06 -10.63 17.72
C ALA A 36 -11.89 -11.31 16.35
N GLU A 37 -12.84 -11.16 15.43
CA GLU A 37 -12.79 -11.68 14.06
C GLU A 37 -12.20 -10.64 13.09
N TYR A 38 -12.43 -9.35 13.36
CA TYR A 38 -11.89 -8.22 12.58
C TYR A 38 -10.36 -8.22 12.52
N LYS A 39 -9.67 -8.61 13.60
CA LYS A 39 -8.20 -8.69 13.62
C LYS A 39 -7.66 -9.63 12.54
N HIS A 40 -8.31 -10.76 12.26
CA HIS A 40 -7.83 -11.73 11.29
C HIS A 40 -7.98 -11.22 9.86
N VAL A 41 -9.11 -10.57 9.57
CA VAL A 41 -9.35 -9.96 8.26
C VAL A 41 -8.40 -8.78 8.02
N VAL A 42 -8.27 -7.87 8.99
CA VAL A 42 -7.38 -6.71 8.83
C VAL A 42 -5.92 -7.11 8.75
N LEU A 43 -5.45 -8.02 9.62
CA LEU A 43 -4.07 -8.51 9.54
C LEU A 43 -3.83 -9.26 8.23
N GLY A 44 -4.80 -10.03 7.74
CA GLY A 44 -4.74 -10.67 6.44
C GLY A 44 -4.62 -9.68 5.27
N LEU A 45 -5.41 -8.59 5.30
CA LEU A 45 -5.36 -7.54 4.28
C LEU A 45 -4.06 -6.73 4.32
N ILE A 46 -3.55 -6.41 5.52
CA ILE A 46 -2.25 -5.74 5.68
C ILE A 46 -1.13 -6.65 5.18
N PHE A 47 -1.17 -7.94 5.54
CA PHE A 47 -0.20 -8.92 5.07
C PHE A 47 -0.23 -9.05 3.54
N LEU A 48 -1.43 -9.16 2.95
CA LEU A 48 -1.60 -9.24 1.49
C LEU A 48 -1.04 -7.98 0.80
N LYS A 49 -1.39 -6.79 1.33
CA LYS A 49 -0.84 -5.53 0.81
C LYS A 49 0.68 -5.50 0.88
N TYR A 50 1.24 -5.92 2.01
CA TYR A 50 2.69 -5.95 2.23
C TYR A 50 3.40 -6.86 1.21
N ILE A 51 2.91 -8.09 0.99
CA ILE A 51 3.53 -9.00 0.02
C ILE A 51 3.38 -8.51 -1.41
N SER A 52 2.24 -7.90 -1.77
CA SER A 52 2.03 -7.29 -3.09
C SER A 52 3.00 -6.13 -3.33
N ASP A 53 3.18 -5.25 -2.34
CA ASP A 53 4.08 -4.10 -2.45
C ASP A 53 5.53 -4.51 -2.59
N ALA A 54 5.96 -5.48 -1.77
CA ALA A 54 7.33 -6.00 -1.82
C ALA A 54 7.62 -6.65 -3.19
N PHE A 55 6.65 -7.41 -3.72
CA PHE A 55 6.75 -8.01 -5.03
C PHE A 55 6.85 -6.95 -6.15
N GLU A 56 5.93 -5.98 -6.18
CA GLU A 56 5.92 -4.93 -7.20
C GLU A 56 7.21 -4.10 -7.19
N ALA A 57 7.71 -3.77 -6.00
CA ALA A 57 8.96 -3.03 -5.84
C ALA A 57 10.15 -3.81 -6.42
N LYS A 58 10.30 -5.09 -6.06
CA LYS A 58 11.40 -5.93 -6.55
C LYS A 58 11.27 -6.22 -8.04
N HIS A 59 10.06 -6.48 -8.54
CA HIS A 59 9.82 -6.68 -9.96
C HIS A 59 10.20 -5.43 -10.78
N ALA A 60 9.80 -4.24 -10.31
CA ALA A 60 10.17 -2.98 -10.97
C ALA A 60 11.70 -2.75 -10.98
N GLU A 61 12.38 -3.11 -9.89
CA GLU A 61 13.83 -3.07 -9.80
C GLU A 61 14.47 -4.03 -10.83
N LEU A 62 14.07 -5.30 -10.86
CA LEU A 62 14.61 -6.30 -11.78
C LEU A 62 14.38 -5.91 -13.25
N VAL A 63 13.19 -5.39 -13.57
CA VAL A 63 12.88 -4.88 -14.92
C VAL A 63 13.84 -3.74 -15.32
N SER A 64 14.16 -2.84 -14.39
CA SER A 64 15.13 -1.76 -14.65
C SER A 64 16.57 -2.27 -14.84
N GLN A 65 16.90 -3.40 -14.22
CA GLN A 65 18.23 -4.04 -14.26
C GLN A 65 18.31 -5.16 -15.32
N GLN A 66 17.27 -5.38 -16.11
CA GLN A 66 17.23 -6.46 -17.11
C GLN A 66 18.36 -6.34 -18.15
N GLY A 67 18.74 -5.11 -18.52
CA GLY A 67 19.89 -4.86 -19.40
C GLY A 67 21.26 -5.23 -18.79
N GLN A 68 21.32 -5.50 -17.48
CA GLN A 68 22.52 -5.91 -16.74
C GLN A 68 22.51 -7.41 -16.42
N GLY A 69 21.48 -8.14 -16.86
CA GLY A 69 21.36 -9.60 -16.68
C GLY A 69 20.38 -10.03 -15.60
N ALA A 70 19.65 -9.12 -14.96
CA ALA A 70 18.57 -9.47 -14.03
C ALA A 70 17.39 -10.12 -14.78
N ASP A 71 16.75 -11.12 -14.17
CA ASP A 71 15.55 -11.77 -14.72
C ASP A 71 14.33 -11.54 -13.81
N PRO A 72 13.38 -10.66 -14.19
CA PRO A 72 12.16 -10.42 -13.43
C PRO A 72 11.25 -11.65 -13.28
N GLU A 73 11.43 -12.68 -14.10
CA GLU A 73 10.64 -13.92 -14.07
C GLU A 73 11.37 -15.07 -13.36
N ASP A 74 12.58 -14.84 -12.82
CA ASP A 74 13.30 -15.81 -12.01
C ASP A 74 12.83 -15.74 -10.54
N PRO A 75 12.20 -16.79 -10.00
CA PRO A 75 11.75 -16.82 -8.60
C PRO A 75 12.89 -16.69 -7.57
N ASP A 76 14.12 -17.06 -7.93
CA ASP A 76 15.25 -17.04 -6.99
C ASP A 76 15.67 -15.60 -6.64
N GLU A 77 15.50 -14.64 -7.56
CA GLU A 77 15.71 -13.20 -7.33
C GLU A 77 14.79 -12.64 -6.23
N TYR A 78 13.59 -13.19 -6.08
CA TYR A 78 12.62 -12.80 -5.06
C TYR A 78 12.88 -13.54 -3.74
N ARG A 79 13.18 -14.85 -3.82
CA ARG A 79 13.46 -15.67 -2.63
C ARG A 79 14.71 -15.21 -1.89
N ALA A 80 15.72 -14.71 -2.61
CA ALA A 80 16.92 -14.14 -2.01
C ALA A 80 16.61 -12.99 -1.03
N GLU A 81 15.52 -12.27 -1.26
CA GLU A 81 15.05 -11.16 -0.42
C GLU A 81 13.85 -11.52 0.46
N ASN A 82 13.50 -12.80 0.57
CA ASN A 82 12.31 -13.29 1.27
C ASN A 82 10.99 -12.71 0.72
N ILE A 83 10.98 -12.36 -0.56
CA ILE A 83 9.79 -11.86 -1.25
C ILE A 83 8.99 -13.06 -1.77
N PHE A 84 7.69 -13.03 -1.54
CA PHE A 84 6.80 -14.12 -1.90
C PHE A 84 6.55 -14.14 -3.40
N TRP A 85 7.00 -15.20 -4.08
CA TRP A 85 6.75 -15.45 -5.50
C TRP A 85 5.56 -16.41 -5.68
N VAL A 86 4.60 -16.02 -6.51
CA VAL A 86 3.43 -16.85 -6.85
C VAL A 86 3.60 -17.39 -8.28
N PRO A 87 3.75 -18.71 -8.46
CA PRO A 87 3.72 -19.32 -9.79
C PRO A 87 2.40 -19.02 -10.50
N LYS A 88 2.44 -18.80 -11.83
CA LYS A 88 1.25 -18.57 -12.66
C LYS A 88 0.32 -19.80 -12.70
N GLU A 89 0.85 -20.98 -12.37
CA GLU A 89 0.15 -22.26 -12.28
C GLU A 89 0.05 -22.66 -10.80
N ALA A 90 -1.16 -22.56 -10.23
CA ALA A 90 -1.50 -23.04 -8.88
C ALA A 90 -2.63 -24.06 -8.96
#